data_AF-A1CXI2-F1
#
_entry.id   AF-A1CXI2-F1
#
_cell.length_a   1.000
_cell.length_b   1.000
_cell.length_c   1.000
_cell.angle_alpha   90.00
_cell.angle_beta   90.00
_cell.angle_gamma   90.00
#
_symmetry.space_group_name_H-M   'P 1'
#
loop_
_entity.id
_entity.type
_entity.pdbx_description
1 polymer ?
#
loop_
_entity_poly.entity_id
_entity_poly.type
_entity_poly.pdbx_seq_one_letter_code
_entity_poly.pdbx_strand_id
1 'polypeptide(L)'
;MKCEVDGAPPCRRCRHTNAPCIFKPRSNAAAVQSIAERSQSVQGTLVYHPSSPDQDSSSILGRLERIESLLGIGKEGNRSSLLTIDSDLEEESDDVSSRGLWKAVERLKIITSPPQDQNIWSYSIVTRLWISFLNNLPLLHFVQDQSVLVSPSPLLLASVLYISAVHSPLPELASLAGGYFAATCSAISELVVPSARPGTSGWTRSHVSSSSKDEHTVFQDILGLIMASLSCEAYIETTDKWIALAYRLLLDHCPSNLEDATYDWRRLFSGIQVIDIEHASMHMCYPLLPRQPPIPALQHLDSQHDSAFRGLSQMMHQGLNHFVGRKLPTIWSFVSARDSDALPSVGTPFTEMDSQVIRLWAKKLDEWLVQYNGASQPSPSDRQGILILLQYHLHKLYVLSIYHPARGFDLGSANITPSERQELLMSARAVLRLRQDDSSIWSNWDLIMITWAAMLLLRGVEDGMTHHDDLRLIQTQLSTLKRSDPSTLSIHGVLAERLQSGIQSMHTPPDNGPDFAFPAPNMDYSWTIFDQQIMNLANPPWLFDDSSLAPP
;
A
#
# COMPACT_ATOMS: atom_id res chain seq x y z
N MET A 1 -0.05 -27.27 -6.83
CA MET A 1 -0.70 -28.05 -5.75
C MET A 1 -1.39 -27.10 -4.78
N LYS A 2 -2.72 -26.94 -4.90
CA LYS A 2 -3.56 -26.04 -4.09
C LYS A 2 -3.91 -26.73 -2.75
N CYS A 3 -3.83 -26.03 -1.61
CA CYS A 3 -4.52 -26.48 -0.39
C CYS A 3 -6.01 -26.21 -0.63
N GLU A 4 -6.82 -27.25 -0.73
CA GLU A 4 -8.28 -27.13 -0.73
C GLU A 4 -8.78 -26.98 0.71
N VAL A 5 -9.82 -26.15 0.89
CA VAL A 5 -10.31 -25.61 2.17
C VAL A 5 -11.39 -26.52 2.82
N ASP A 6 -11.71 -27.66 2.20
CA ASP A 6 -12.87 -28.49 2.56
C ASP A 6 -12.68 -29.38 3.81
N GLY A 7 -11.99 -28.91 4.85
CA GLY A 7 -11.92 -29.68 6.11
C GLY A 7 -11.27 -28.96 7.28
N ALA A 8 -11.35 -29.60 8.45
CA ALA A 8 -10.67 -29.15 9.65
C ALA A 8 -9.14 -29.12 9.42
N PRO A 9 -8.44 -28.04 9.82
CA PRO A 9 -6.99 -27.95 9.68
C PRO A 9 -6.29 -29.12 10.39
N PRO A 10 -5.13 -29.59 9.88
CA PRO A 10 -4.38 -29.07 8.74
C PRO A 10 -4.90 -29.56 7.37
N CYS A 11 -4.67 -28.75 6.32
CA CYS A 11 -4.96 -29.09 4.92
C CYS A 11 -4.23 -30.38 4.50
N ARG A 12 -4.76 -31.09 3.49
CA ARG A 12 -4.24 -32.40 3.03
C ARG A 12 -2.73 -32.39 2.72
N ARG A 13 -2.21 -31.31 2.12
CA ARG A 13 -0.77 -31.13 1.85
C ARG A 13 0.05 -31.07 3.14
N CYS A 14 -0.33 -30.19 4.07
CA CYS A 14 0.39 -29.99 5.33
C CYS A 14 0.36 -31.23 6.22
N ARG A 15 -0.75 -31.97 6.20
CA ARG A 15 -0.87 -33.28 6.85
C ARG A 15 0.13 -34.30 6.26
N HIS A 16 0.33 -34.28 4.95
CA HIS A 16 1.24 -35.21 4.27
C HIS A 16 2.73 -34.84 4.44
N THR A 17 3.05 -33.56 4.58
CA THR A 17 4.44 -33.08 4.71
C THR A 17 4.87 -32.86 6.17
N ASN A 18 4.01 -33.18 7.14
CA ASN A 18 4.24 -32.94 8.57
C ASN A 18 4.68 -31.49 8.88
N ALA A 19 4.15 -30.53 8.11
CA ALA A 19 4.51 -29.12 8.21
C ALA A 19 3.34 -28.31 8.80
N PRO A 20 3.60 -27.24 9.57
CA PRO A 20 2.54 -26.38 10.08
C PRO A 20 1.69 -25.82 8.94
N CYS A 21 0.37 -25.92 9.07
CA CYS A 21 -0.57 -25.45 8.05
C CYS A 21 -0.81 -23.95 8.21
N ILE A 22 -0.01 -23.14 7.51
CA ILE A 22 -0.05 -21.68 7.58
C ILE A 22 -1.08 -21.08 6.59
N PHE A 23 -1.70 -21.90 5.74
CA PHE A 23 -2.67 -21.39 4.76
C PHE A 23 -4.02 -21.08 5.40
N LYS A 24 -4.26 -19.80 5.69
CA LYS A 24 -5.60 -19.24 5.92
C LYS A 24 -6.05 -18.55 4.63
N PRO A 25 -7.24 -18.87 4.08
CA PRO A 25 -7.78 -18.14 2.94
C PRO A 25 -7.82 -16.64 3.26
N ARG A 26 -7.37 -15.79 2.32
CA ARG A 26 -7.65 -14.35 2.38
C ARG A 26 -9.15 -14.15 2.18
N SER A 27 -9.90 -14.26 3.27
CA SER A 27 -11.33 -13.94 3.28
C SER A 27 -11.46 -12.47 3.65
N ASN A 28 -12.01 -11.66 2.74
CA ASN A 28 -12.29 -10.25 3.01
C ASN A 28 -13.39 -10.12 4.08
N ALA A 29 -13.24 -9.19 5.02
CA ALA A 29 -14.32 -8.85 5.95
C ALA A 29 -15.60 -8.33 5.22
N ALA A 30 -15.43 -7.80 4.01
CA ALA A 30 -16.51 -7.25 3.16
C ALA A 30 -17.08 -8.23 2.11
N ALA A 31 -16.45 -9.39 1.84
CA ALA A 31 -16.92 -10.30 0.78
C ALA A 31 -18.11 -11.19 1.20
N VAL A 32 -18.58 -11.10 2.44
CA VAL A 32 -19.83 -11.76 2.86
C VAL A 32 -21.02 -10.84 2.61
N GLN A 33 -21.13 -10.29 1.39
CA GLN A 33 -22.40 -9.81 0.87
C GLN A 33 -23.21 -11.04 0.41
N SER A 34 -24.11 -11.47 1.29
CA SER A 34 -25.36 -12.19 1.01
C SER A 34 -25.46 -12.92 -0.33
N ILE A 35 -25.10 -14.20 -0.37
CA ILE A 35 -25.97 -15.16 -1.06
C ILE A 35 -27.23 -15.19 -0.20
N ALA A 36 -28.17 -14.31 -0.49
CA ALA A 36 -29.50 -14.42 0.05
C ALA A 36 -30.03 -15.79 -0.40
N GLU A 37 -30.29 -16.67 0.57
CA GLU A 37 -31.05 -17.89 0.38
C GLU A 37 -32.43 -17.51 -0.14
N ARG A 38 -32.56 -17.34 -1.45
CA ARG A 38 -33.85 -17.23 -2.11
C ARG A 38 -34.43 -18.62 -2.23
N SER A 39 -34.96 -19.09 -1.12
CA SER A 39 -35.93 -20.18 -1.07
C SER A 39 -37.19 -19.69 -1.79
N GLN A 40 -37.30 -19.99 -3.08
CA GLN A 40 -38.59 -20.10 -3.76
C GLN A 40 -38.45 -21.00 -5.00
N SER A 41 -39.16 -22.11 -4.89
CA SER A 41 -39.39 -23.19 -5.83
C SER A 41 -39.82 -22.75 -7.23
N VAL A 42 -39.10 -23.20 -8.26
CA VAL A 42 -39.72 -23.68 -9.50
C VAL A 42 -38.97 -24.92 -9.96
N GLN A 43 -39.70 -26.03 -10.05
CA GLN A 43 -39.24 -27.31 -10.57
C GLN A 43 -38.79 -27.17 -12.02
N GLY A 44 -37.55 -27.59 -12.29
CA GLY A 44 -36.99 -27.73 -13.62
C GLY A 44 -35.80 -28.68 -13.55
N THR A 45 -36.09 -29.98 -13.48
CA THR A 45 -35.09 -31.05 -13.43
C THR A 45 -34.20 -30.98 -14.68
N LEU A 46 -32.96 -30.51 -14.54
CA LEU A 46 -31.91 -30.78 -15.52
C LEU A 46 -30.89 -31.71 -14.88
N VAL A 47 -31.11 -32.99 -15.15
CA VAL A 47 -30.19 -34.09 -14.96
C VAL A 47 -28.88 -33.76 -15.67
N TYR A 48 -27.78 -33.71 -14.92
CA TYR A 48 -26.43 -33.56 -15.44
C TYR A 48 -26.03 -34.87 -16.15
N HIS A 49 -26.17 -34.91 -17.48
CA HIS A 49 -25.55 -35.94 -18.30
C HIS A 49 -24.09 -35.56 -18.57
N PRO A 50 -23.11 -36.46 -18.38
CA PRO A 50 -21.72 -36.19 -18.73
C PRO A 50 -21.58 -36.32 -20.25
N SER A 51 -21.53 -35.20 -20.96
CA SER A 51 -21.24 -35.16 -22.40
C SER A 51 -19.72 -35.03 -22.65
N SER A 52 -19.28 -35.74 -23.69
CA SER A 52 -17.90 -35.97 -24.13
C SER A 52 -17.07 -34.70 -24.43
N PRO A 53 -15.73 -34.77 -24.32
CA PRO A 53 -14.82 -33.61 -24.39
C PRO A 53 -14.59 -33.00 -25.79
N ASP A 54 -15.10 -33.59 -26.87
CA ASP A 54 -14.69 -33.20 -28.24
C ASP A 54 -15.61 -32.19 -28.96
N GLN A 55 -16.81 -31.89 -28.42
CA GLN A 55 -17.73 -30.94 -29.06
C GLN A 55 -17.54 -29.47 -28.62
N ASP A 56 -16.92 -29.22 -27.47
CA ASP A 56 -16.76 -27.86 -26.93
C ASP A 56 -15.54 -27.11 -27.50
N SER A 57 -14.47 -27.81 -27.86
CA SER A 57 -13.22 -27.20 -28.33
C SER A 57 -13.39 -26.47 -29.67
N SER A 58 -14.13 -27.04 -30.62
CA SER A 58 -14.40 -26.40 -31.92
C SER A 58 -15.31 -25.17 -31.81
N SER A 59 -16.29 -25.21 -30.91
CA SER A 59 -17.19 -24.10 -30.60
C SER A 59 -16.45 -22.93 -29.93
N ILE A 60 -15.51 -23.25 -29.03
CA ILE A 60 -14.66 -22.26 -28.35
C ILE A 60 -13.69 -21.61 -29.37
N LEU A 61 -13.07 -22.40 -30.24
CA LEU A 61 -12.18 -21.88 -31.29
C LEU A 61 -12.92 -20.98 -32.29
N GLY A 62 -14.12 -21.35 -32.72
CA GLY A 62 -14.93 -20.50 -33.61
C GLY A 62 -15.50 -19.24 -32.96
N ARG A 63 -15.50 -19.15 -31.62
CA ARG A 63 -15.79 -17.91 -30.88
C ARG A 63 -14.55 -17.03 -30.76
N LEU A 64 -13.40 -17.63 -30.51
CA LEU A 64 -12.10 -16.94 -30.48
C LEU A 64 -11.78 -16.32 -31.84
N GLU A 65 -11.96 -17.05 -32.93
CA GLU A 65 -11.73 -16.55 -34.29
C GLU A 65 -12.62 -15.34 -34.63
N ARG A 66 -13.88 -15.35 -34.16
CA ARG A 66 -14.77 -14.19 -34.29
C ARG A 66 -14.30 -12.99 -33.47
N ILE A 67 -13.82 -13.20 -32.26
CA ILE A 67 -13.27 -12.15 -31.39
C ILE A 67 -11.99 -11.57 -32.01
N GLU A 68 -11.09 -12.42 -32.50
CA GLU A 68 -9.86 -12.02 -33.18
C GLU A 68 -10.12 -11.25 -34.47
N SER A 69 -11.18 -11.61 -35.22
CA SER A 69 -11.62 -10.86 -36.40
C SER A 69 -12.15 -9.47 -36.07
N LEU A 70 -12.84 -9.32 -34.93
CA LEU A 70 -13.36 -8.04 -34.45
C LEU A 70 -12.25 -7.15 -33.88
N LEU A 71 -11.20 -7.76 -33.32
CA LEU A 71 -10.02 -7.07 -32.79
C LEU A 71 -8.94 -6.81 -33.86
N GLY A 72 -9.16 -7.25 -35.11
CA GLY A 72 -8.21 -7.03 -36.21
C GLY A 72 -6.92 -7.86 -36.13
N ILE A 73 -6.90 -8.91 -35.31
CA ILE A 73 -5.70 -9.73 -35.03
C ILE A 73 -5.39 -10.72 -36.18
N GLY A 74 -6.36 -10.96 -37.09
CA GLY A 74 -6.28 -11.99 -38.14
C GLY A 74 -5.85 -11.56 -39.54
N LYS A 75 -5.28 -10.36 -39.75
CA LYS A 75 -4.72 -9.99 -41.06
C LYS A 75 -3.32 -9.43 -40.91
N GLU A 76 -2.33 -10.20 -41.37
CA GLU A 76 -0.98 -9.73 -41.69
C GLU A 76 -1.06 -8.65 -42.77
N GLY A 77 -1.34 -7.42 -42.33
CA GLY A 77 -1.11 -6.22 -43.10
C GLY A 77 0.38 -5.94 -43.09
N ASN A 78 1.07 -6.43 -44.12
CA ASN A 78 2.43 -6.07 -44.46
C ASN A 78 2.51 -4.54 -44.68
N ARG A 79 2.74 -3.79 -43.61
CA ARG A 79 3.03 -2.35 -43.64
C ARG A 79 4.50 -2.18 -43.25
N SER A 80 5.34 -2.10 -44.27
CA SER A 80 6.68 -1.54 -44.17
C SER A 80 6.54 -0.09 -43.66
N SER A 81 6.75 0.11 -42.36
CA SER A 81 6.97 1.44 -41.81
C SER A 81 8.41 1.84 -42.13
N LEU A 82 8.55 2.80 -43.03
CA LEU A 82 9.77 3.58 -43.24
C LEU A 82 10.15 4.25 -41.91
N LEU A 83 11.31 3.87 -41.38
CA LEU A 83 11.99 4.57 -40.31
C LEU A 83 12.58 5.86 -40.88
N THR A 84 11.90 6.99 -40.69
CA THR A 84 12.57 8.30 -40.66
C THR A 84 13.23 8.42 -39.29
N ILE A 85 14.54 8.18 -39.28
CA ILE A 85 15.43 8.56 -38.18
C ILE A 85 15.49 10.08 -38.21
N ASP A 86 14.76 10.73 -37.31
CA ASP A 86 15.01 12.14 -37.02
C ASP A 86 16.13 12.20 -35.98
N SER A 87 17.16 12.95 -36.32
CA SER A 87 18.47 12.93 -35.68
C SER A 87 18.62 14.16 -34.80
N ASP A 88 18.06 14.12 -33.60
CA ASP A 88 18.45 15.05 -32.53
C ASP A 88 19.48 14.37 -31.63
N LEU A 89 20.74 14.48 -32.07
CA LEU A 89 21.93 14.20 -31.26
C LEU A 89 22.18 15.40 -30.35
N GLU A 90 21.78 15.30 -29.08
CA GLU A 90 22.27 16.20 -28.03
C GLU A 90 23.02 15.39 -26.95
N GLU A 91 24.34 15.61 -26.96
CA GLU A 91 25.37 15.38 -25.93
C GLU A 91 25.25 14.11 -25.06
N GLU A 92 25.95 13.05 -25.51
CA GLU A 92 26.35 11.89 -24.70
C GLU A 92 27.24 12.34 -23.53
N SER A 93 26.63 12.60 -22.38
CA SER A 93 27.30 12.44 -21.10
C SER A 93 27.41 10.93 -20.81
N ASP A 94 28.60 10.39 -21.02
CA ASP A 94 28.97 8.97 -20.89
C ASP A 94 29.00 8.51 -19.42
N ASP A 95 27.88 8.63 -18.71
CA ASP A 95 27.72 8.05 -17.38
C ASP A 95 27.14 6.63 -17.51
N VAL A 96 27.85 5.62 -16.98
CA VAL A 96 27.48 4.19 -17.05
C VAL A 96 26.07 3.93 -16.51
N SER A 97 25.62 4.77 -15.56
CA SER A 97 24.27 4.77 -15.00
C SER A 97 23.17 5.12 -16.02
N SER A 98 23.45 6.06 -16.91
CA SER A 98 22.48 6.48 -17.94
C SER A 98 22.21 5.36 -18.95
N ARG A 99 23.24 4.59 -19.32
CA ARG A 99 23.10 3.50 -20.32
C ARG A 99 22.18 2.37 -19.84
N GLY A 100 22.23 2.04 -18.55
CA GLY A 100 21.33 1.04 -17.95
C GLY A 100 19.87 1.49 -17.94
N LEU A 101 19.64 2.74 -17.53
CA LEU A 101 18.33 3.39 -17.52
C LEU A 101 17.68 3.39 -18.92
N TRP A 102 18.43 3.82 -19.94
CA TRP A 102 17.90 3.95 -21.31
C TRP A 102 17.55 2.62 -21.97
N LYS A 103 18.30 1.56 -21.66
CA LYS A 103 17.95 0.21 -22.10
C LYS A 103 16.57 -0.24 -21.59
N ALA A 104 16.24 0.10 -20.34
CA ALA A 104 14.93 -0.19 -19.77
C ALA A 104 13.84 0.65 -20.43
N VAL A 105 14.09 1.94 -20.73
CA VAL A 105 13.15 2.80 -21.47
C VAL A 105 12.84 2.22 -22.86
N GLU A 106 13.86 1.79 -23.61
CA GLU A 106 13.67 1.17 -24.93
C GLU A 106 12.78 -0.07 -24.86
N ARG A 107 12.95 -0.91 -23.81
CA ARG A 107 12.07 -2.06 -23.61
C ARG A 107 10.65 -1.62 -23.30
N LEU A 108 10.47 -0.64 -22.41
CA LEU A 108 9.16 -0.11 -22.05
C LEU A 108 8.41 0.47 -23.25
N LYS A 109 9.10 1.20 -24.15
CA LYS A 109 8.51 1.72 -25.40
C LYS A 109 7.90 0.60 -26.27
N ILE A 110 8.53 -0.57 -26.31
CA ILE A 110 8.11 -1.69 -27.14
C ILE A 110 6.90 -2.42 -26.54
N ILE A 111 6.89 -2.62 -25.22
CA ILE A 111 5.89 -3.46 -24.55
C ILE A 111 4.64 -2.69 -24.12
N THR A 112 4.74 -1.36 -23.94
CA THR A 112 3.62 -0.57 -23.40
C THR A 112 2.46 -0.53 -24.37
N SER A 113 1.30 -1.01 -23.91
CA SER A 113 0.06 -1.05 -24.69
C SER A 113 -1.11 -0.44 -23.88
N PRO A 114 -1.92 0.47 -24.47
CA PRO A 114 -1.78 1.04 -25.81
C PRO A 114 -0.52 1.91 -25.95
N PRO A 115 -0.04 2.19 -27.19
CA PRO A 115 1.07 3.09 -27.41
C PRO A 115 0.81 4.46 -26.76
N GLN A 116 1.80 4.95 -26.02
CA GLN A 116 1.74 6.24 -25.32
C GLN A 116 2.35 7.36 -26.17
N ASP A 117 2.10 8.60 -25.78
CA ASP A 117 2.77 9.77 -26.37
C ASP A 117 4.30 9.62 -26.28
N GLN A 118 5.03 10.00 -27.33
CA GLN A 118 6.49 9.95 -27.30
C GLN A 118 7.10 10.83 -26.20
N ASN A 119 6.38 11.88 -25.78
CA ASN A 119 6.83 12.80 -24.75
C ASN A 119 7.17 12.09 -23.42
N ILE A 120 6.40 11.06 -23.02
CA ILE A 120 6.65 10.33 -21.75
C ILE A 120 8.01 9.61 -21.75
N TRP A 121 8.63 9.43 -22.91
CA TRP A 121 9.92 8.76 -23.04
C TRP A 121 11.08 9.69 -23.37
N SER A 122 10.87 11.00 -23.30
CA SER A 122 11.93 11.98 -23.57
C SER A 122 13.03 11.93 -22.51
N TYR A 123 14.25 12.24 -22.94
CA TYR A 123 15.44 12.21 -22.08
C TYR A 123 15.29 13.08 -20.83
N SER A 124 14.85 14.31 -21.03
CA SER A 124 14.70 15.31 -19.97
C SER A 124 13.65 14.90 -18.94
N ILE A 125 12.51 14.34 -19.37
CA ILE A 125 11.42 13.94 -18.47
C ILE A 125 11.80 12.72 -17.64
N VAL A 126 12.26 11.64 -18.29
CA VAL A 126 12.63 10.40 -17.59
C VAL A 126 13.75 10.68 -16.57
N THR A 127 14.79 11.41 -16.98
CA THR A 127 15.91 11.75 -16.11
C THR A 127 15.47 12.61 -14.93
N ARG A 128 14.59 13.61 -15.16
CA ARG A 128 14.07 14.47 -14.09
C ARG A 128 13.23 13.69 -13.08
N LEU A 129 12.33 12.83 -13.54
CA LEU A 129 11.50 11.99 -12.67
C LEU A 129 12.33 10.97 -11.89
N TRP A 130 13.35 10.39 -12.52
CA TRP A 130 14.28 9.47 -11.87
C TRP A 130 15.10 10.16 -10.78
N ILE A 131 15.70 11.31 -11.07
CA ILE A 131 16.46 12.10 -10.08
C ILE A 131 15.53 12.59 -8.96
N SER A 132 14.31 13.00 -9.30
CA SER A 132 13.28 13.38 -8.31
C SER A 132 12.99 12.23 -7.34
N PHE A 133 12.92 10.99 -7.84
CA PHE A 133 12.78 9.81 -6.98
C PHE A 133 13.99 9.64 -6.07
N LEU A 134 15.21 9.72 -6.61
CA LEU A 134 16.43 9.52 -5.83
C LEU A 134 16.61 10.59 -4.73
N ASN A 135 16.21 11.83 -5.00
CA ASN A 135 16.31 12.94 -4.06
C ASN A 135 15.22 12.92 -2.98
N ASN A 136 14.03 12.47 -3.34
CA ASN A 136 12.88 12.37 -2.43
C ASN A 136 12.59 10.90 -2.08
N LEU A 137 13.63 10.06 -2.15
CA LEU A 137 13.49 8.62 -2.01
C LEU A 137 12.70 8.40 -0.72
N PRO A 138 11.55 7.69 -0.77
CA PRO A 138 10.93 7.29 0.46
C PRO A 138 12.00 6.59 1.29
N LEU A 139 11.90 6.64 2.62
CA LEU A 139 12.68 5.77 3.48
C LEU A 139 12.22 4.32 3.28
N LEU A 140 12.51 3.79 2.10
CA LEU A 140 12.55 2.40 1.76
C LEU A 140 13.70 1.86 2.61
N HIS A 141 13.39 1.62 3.87
CA HIS A 141 14.27 1.06 4.89
C HIS A 141 14.86 -0.30 4.46
N PHE A 142 14.39 -0.84 3.34
CA PHE A 142 14.88 -2.04 2.67
C PHE A 142 15.85 -1.79 1.49
N VAL A 143 16.05 -0.56 1.01
CA VAL A 143 17.03 -0.22 -0.05
C VAL A 143 18.08 0.74 0.52
N GLN A 144 19.19 0.20 1.01
CA GLN A 144 20.32 1.02 1.50
C GLN A 144 21.37 1.30 0.41
N ASP A 145 21.48 0.39 -0.56
CA ASP A 145 22.46 0.52 -1.64
C ASP A 145 21.80 1.03 -2.91
N GLN A 146 22.10 2.28 -3.26
CA GLN A 146 21.64 2.90 -4.50
C GLN A 146 22.30 2.29 -5.75
N SER A 147 23.36 1.48 -5.61
CA SER A 147 24.00 0.77 -6.72
C SER A 147 23.03 -0.15 -7.47
N VAL A 148 22.04 -0.68 -6.76
CA VAL A 148 20.92 -1.47 -7.27
C VAL A 148 20.11 -0.66 -8.30
N LEU A 149 20.07 0.66 -8.20
CA LEU A 149 19.26 1.52 -9.07
C LEU A 149 20.00 1.96 -10.35
N VAL A 150 21.29 1.61 -10.52
CA VAL A 150 22.12 2.09 -11.66
C VAL A 150 21.66 1.51 -13.01
N SER A 151 21.09 0.31 -13.02
CA SER A 151 20.57 -0.33 -14.24
C SER A 151 19.23 -1.01 -13.95
N PRO A 152 18.14 -0.22 -13.79
CA PRO A 152 16.85 -0.75 -13.34
C PRO A 152 16.27 -1.73 -14.37
N SER A 153 15.47 -2.70 -13.89
CA SER A 153 14.63 -3.47 -14.79
C SER A 153 13.51 -2.60 -15.37
N PRO A 154 12.90 -2.99 -16.52
CA PRO A 154 11.76 -2.25 -17.07
C PRO A 154 10.64 -2.05 -16.04
N LEU A 155 10.37 -3.07 -15.22
CA LEU A 155 9.35 -2.99 -14.19
C LEU A 155 9.70 -1.98 -13.09
N LEU A 156 10.92 -2.04 -12.55
CA LEU A 156 11.32 -1.06 -11.54
C LEU A 156 11.28 0.37 -12.09
N LEU A 157 11.79 0.57 -13.31
CA LEU A 157 11.79 1.89 -13.93
C LEU A 157 10.36 2.42 -14.10
N ALA A 158 9.45 1.63 -14.67
CA ALA A 158 8.07 2.05 -14.87
C ALA A 158 7.38 2.40 -13.54
N SER A 159 7.55 1.56 -12.51
CA SER A 159 6.99 1.82 -11.18
C SER A 159 7.54 3.10 -10.56
N VAL A 160 8.84 3.36 -10.66
CA VAL A 160 9.46 4.59 -10.14
C VAL A 160 8.98 5.82 -10.90
N LEU A 161 8.94 5.78 -12.24
CA LEU A 161 8.44 6.91 -13.04
C LEU A 161 6.98 7.21 -12.73
N TYR A 162 6.15 6.18 -12.54
CA TYR A 162 4.77 6.34 -12.12
C TYR A 162 4.67 7.05 -10.77
N ILE A 163 5.37 6.56 -9.75
CA ILE A 163 5.42 7.18 -8.41
C ILE A 163 5.85 8.65 -8.52
N SER A 164 6.99 8.90 -9.15
CA SER A 164 7.53 10.26 -9.27
C SER A 164 6.58 11.21 -9.99
N ALA A 165 5.87 10.72 -11.01
CA ALA A 165 4.89 11.51 -11.74
C ALA A 165 3.69 11.83 -10.84
N VAL A 166 3.10 10.84 -10.17
CA VAL A 166 1.93 11.02 -9.27
C VAL A 166 2.21 12.02 -8.15
N HIS A 167 3.41 11.96 -7.57
CA HIS A 167 3.84 12.85 -6.48
C HIS A 167 4.47 14.16 -6.96
N SER A 168 4.56 14.38 -8.28
CA SER A 168 5.25 15.56 -8.81
C SER A 168 4.48 16.84 -8.45
N PRO A 169 5.17 17.89 -7.97
CA PRO A 169 4.53 19.19 -7.78
C PRO A 169 4.25 19.92 -9.10
N LEU A 170 4.83 19.45 -10.22
CA LEU A 170 4.68 20.06 -11.54
C LEU A 170 3.52 19.40 -12.29
N PRO A 171 2.44 20.14 -12.63
CA PRO A 171 1.26 19.58 -13.31
C PRO A 171 1.61 18.89 -14.63
N GLU A 172 2.57 19.45 -15.39
CA GLU A 172 3.04 18.89 -16.66
C GLU A 172 3.56 17.45 -16.48
N LEU A 173 4.34 17.20 -15.42
CA LEU A 173 4.87 15.86 -15.13
C LEU A 173 3.80 14.94 -14.52
N ALA A 174 2.93 15.49 -13.68
CA ALA A 174 1.83 14.74 -13.07
C ALA A 174 0.84 14.20 -14.10
N SER A 175 0.62 14.93 -15.20
CA SER A 175 -0.25 14.50 -16.30
C SER A 175 0.26 13.25 -17.04
N LEU A 176 1.56 12.94 -16.93
CA LEU A 176 2.18 11.78 -17.59
C LEU A 176 2.02 10.48 -16.80
N ALA A 177 1.54 10.57 -15.55
CA ALA A 177 1.42 9.42 -14.65
C ALA A 177 0.57 8.29 -15.26
N GLY A 178 -0.52 8.60 -15.97
CA GLY A 178 -1.34 7.58 -16.64
C GLY A 178 -0.57 6.74 -17.66
N GLY A 179 0.37 7.34 -18.38
CA GLY A 179 1.22 6.63 -19.34
C GLY A 179 2.24 5.72 -18.66
N TYR A 180 2.84 6.17 -17.56
CA TYR A 180 3.74 5.33 -16.76
C TYR A 180 2.99 4.23 -16.02
N PHE A 181 1.74 4.45 -15.60
CA PHE A 181 0.90 3.40 -15.05
C PHE A 181 0.64 2.28 -16.08
N ALA A 182 0.29 2.64 -17.33
CA ALA A 182 0.15 1.68 -18.42
C ALA A 182 1.46 0.90 -18.69
N ALA A 183 2.61 1.59 -18.61
CA ALA A 183 3.92 0.97 -18.73
C ALA A 183 4.20 -0.03 -17.59
N THR A 184 3.85 0.32 -16.34
CA THR A 184 3.95 -0.56 -15.17
C THR A 184 3.10 -1.81 -15.36
N CYS A 185 1.83 -1.67 -15.74
CA CYS A 185 0.95 -2.80 -16.01
C CYS A 185 1.49 -3.70 -17.14
N SER A 186 2.03 -3.10 -18.20
CA SER A 186 2.61 -3.84 -19.33
C SER A 186 3.88 -4.61 -18.92
N ALA A 187 4.74 -4.01 -18.08
CA ALA A 187 5.93 -4.66 -17.54
C ALA A 187 5.57 -5.82 -16.59
N ILE A 188 4.56 -5.66 -15.71
CA ILE A 188 4.03 -6.75 -14.89
C ILE A 188 3.46 -7.86 -15.77
N SER A 189 2.72 -7.51 -16.83
CA SER A 189 2.17 -8.49 -17.77
C SER A 189 3.28 -9.26 -18.49
N GLU A 190 4.35 -8.60 -18.90
CA GLU A 190 5.52 -9.25 -19.52
C GLU A 190 6.21 -10.22 -18.56
N LEU A 191 6.32 -9.85 -17.28
CA LEU A 191 6.89 -10.71 -16.24
C LEU A 191 6.07 -11.99 -16.02
N VAL A 192 4.73 -11.89 -16.07
CA VAL A 192 3.82 -13.04 -15.89
C VAL A 192 3.69 -13.88 -17.17
N VAL A 193 3.64 -13.23 -18.33
CA VAL A 193 3.52 -13.85 -19.65
C VAL A 193 4.67 -13.34 -20.52
N PRO A 194 5.85 -13.98 -20.46
CA PRO A 194 6.97 -13.60 -21.29
C PRO A 194 6.56 -13.65 -22.75
N SER A 195 6.64 -12.51 -23.44
CA SER A 195 6.33 -12.45 -24.86
C SER A 195 7.31 -13.34 -25.62
N ALA A 196 6.83 -14.44 -26.19
CA ALA A 196 7.62 -15.29 -27.07
C ALA A 196 8.02 -14.44 -28.28
N ARG A 197 9.26 -13.97 -28.31
CA ARG A 197 9.82 -13.29 -29.49
C ARG A 197 9.66 -14.21 -30.70
N PRO A 198 9.11 -13.75 -31.82
CA PRO A 198 9.35 -14.38 -33.11
C PRO A 198 10.86 -14.26 -33.39
N GLY A 199 11.59 -15.38 -33.33
CA GLY A 199 12.99 -15.45 -33.79
C GLY A 199 14.08 -15.74 -32.75
N THR A 200 13.78 -15.86 -31.46
CA THR A 200 14.74 -16.45 -30.48
C THR A 200 14.38 -17.90 -30.22
N SER A 201 14.73 -18.77 -31.15
CA SER A 201 14.75 -20.22 -30.94
C SER A 201 15.84 -20.54 -29.91
N GLY A 202 15.46 -20.90 -28.68
CA GLY A 202 16.42 -21.40 -27.69
C GLY A 202 16.04 -21.25 -26.23
N TRP A 203 14.77 -21.39 -25.85
CA TRP A 203 14.36 -21.54 -24.45
C TRP A 203 13.85 -22.96 -24.20
N THR A 204 14.65 -23.96 -24.57
CA THR A 204 14.65 -25.21 -23.80
C THR A 204 15.26 -24.86 -22.45
N ARG A 205 14.45 -24.92 -21.41
CA ARG A 205 14.78 -24.71 -19.99
C ARG A 205 15.88 -25.71 -19.58
N SER A 206 17.13 -25.41 -19.94
CA SER A 206 18.31 -26.10 -19.45
C SER A 206 18.51 -25.62 -18.02
N HIS A 207 18.27 -26.52 -17.06
CA HIS A 207 18.87 -26.37 -15.74
C HIS A 207 20.38 -26.13 -15.90
N VAL A 208 20.97 -25.38 -14.96
CA VAL A 208 22.42 -25.15 -14.77
C VAL A 208 23.00 -23.91 -15.48
N SER A 209 22.70 -22.72 -14.94
CA SER A 209 23.68 -21.78 -14.36
C SER A 209 22.96 -20.49 -13.99
N SER A 210 22.76 -20.25 -12.68
CA SER A 210 22.29 -18.96 -12.17
C SER A 210 23.39 -17.92 -12.42
N SER A 211 23.35 -17.23 -13.56
CA SER A 211 24.25 -16.11 -13.80
C SER A 211 23.89 -14.96 -12.84
N SER A 212 24.88 -14.22 -12.35
CA SER A 212 24.67 -13.04 -11.50
C SER A 212 23.73 -11.99 -12.12
N LYS A 213 23.61 -11.97 -13.45
CA LYS A 213 22.68 -11.10 -14.20
C LYS A 213 21.22 -11.49 -14.02
N ASP A 214 20.93 -12.78 -13.82
CA ASP A 214 19.57 -13.29 -13.59
C ASP A 214 19.11 -12.91 -12.17
N GLU A 215 19.98 -13.09 -11.18
CA GLU A 215 19.73 -12.69 -9.79
C GLU A 215 19.46 -11.19 -9.66
N HIS A 216 20.27 -10.36 -10.31
CA HIS A 216 20.06 -8.91 -10.35
C HIS A 216 18.69 -8.54 -10.91
N THR A 217 18.32 -9.11 -12.06
CA THR A 217 17.07 -8.78 -12.74
C THR A 217 15.86 -9.15 -11.87
N VAL A 218 15.86 -10.35 -11.28
CA VAL A 218 14.78 -10.79 -10.39
C VAL A 218 14.70 -9.92 -9.13
N PHE A 219 15.84 -9.53 -8.56
CA PHE A 219 15.86 -8.61 -7.42
C PHE A 219 15.20 -7.27 -7.78
N GLN A 220 15.55 -6.68 -8.94
CA GLN A 220 14.93 -5.45 -9.44
C GLN A 220 13.43 -5.62 -9.70
N ASP A 221 13.00 -6.75 -10.27
CA ASP A 221 11.60 -6.99 -10.58
C ASP A 221 10.76 -7.11 -9.31
N ILE A 222 11.27 -7.79 -8.28
CA ILE A 222 10.61 -7.83 -6.97
C ILE A 222 10.53 -6.43 -6.37
N LEU A 223 11.62 -5.65 -6.44
CA LEU A 223 11.62 -4.27 -5.97
C LEU A 223 10.59 -3.41 -6.74
N GLY A 224 10.51 -3.57 -8.06
CA GLY A 224 9.54 -2.90 -8.91
C GLY A 224 8.09 -3.28 -8.58
N LEU A 225 7.82 -4.54 -8.21
CA LEU A 225 6.51 -4.97 -7.71
C LEU A 225 6.17 -4.35 -6.35
N ILE A 226 7.16 -4.20 -5.45
CA ILE A 226 6.97 -3.51 -4.18
C ILE A 226 6.59 -2.04 -4.43
N MET A 227 7.34 -1.34 -5.29
CA MET A 227 7.02 0.06 -5.66
C MET A 227 5.64 0.21 -6.31
N ALA A 228 5.31 -0.67 -7.26
CA ALA A 228 3.99 -0.68 -7.89
C ALA A 228 2.89 -0.89 -6.84
N SER A 229 3.08 -1.81 -5.90
CA SER A 229 2.10 -2.10 -4.87
C SER A 229 1.90 -0.92 -3.90
N LEU A 230 2.99 -0.29 -3.44
CA LEU A 230 2.94 0.87 -2.54
C LEU A 230 2.10 2.03 -3.09
N SER A 231 2.16 2.26 -4.41
CA SER A 231 1.49 3.38 -5.10
C SER A 231 0.11 3.03 -5.67
N CYS A 232 -0.25 1.75 -5.66
CA CYS A 232 -1.52 1.26 -6.20
C CYS A 232 -2.44 0.61 -5.16
N GLU A 233 -1.95 0.43 -3.93
CA GLU A 233 -2.72 -0.17 -2.83
C GLU A 233 -4.06 0.55 -2.62
N ALA A 234 -5.10 -0.22 -2.28
CA ALA A 234 -6.51 0.17 -2.17
C ALA A 234 -7.18 0.68 -3.47
N TYR A 235 -6.42 1.25 -4.41
CA TYR A 235 -6.93 1.82 -5.66
C TYR A 235 -7.03 0.77 -6.78
N ILE A 236 -6.04 -0.12 -6.90
CA ILE A 236 -6.00 -1.20 -7.89
C ILE A 236 -6.35 -2.53 -7.21
N GLU A 237 -7.43 -3.16 -7.67
CA GLU A 237 -7.94 -4.42 -7.09
C GLU A 237 -6.97 -5.59 -7.19
N THR A 238 -6.02 -5.55 -8.13
CA THR A 238 -5.06 -6.64 -8.37
C THR A 238 -3.74 -6.52 -7.60
N THR A 239 -3.61 -5.52 -6.72
CA THR A 239 -2.37 -5.30 -5.94
C THR A 239 -2.01 -6.53 -5.10
N ASP A 240 -3.02 -7.26 -4.58
CA ASP A 240 -2.84 -8.52 -3.87
C ASP A 240 -2.07 -9.58 -4.69
N LYS A 241 -2.35 -9.66 -6.00
CA LYS A 241 -1.68 -10.58 -6.93
C LYS A 241 -0.25 -10.15 -7.19
N TRP A 242 0.03 -8.84 -7.21
CA TRP A 242 1.40 -8.32 -7.40
C TRP A 242 2.28 -8.63 -6.18
N ILE A 243 1.74 -8.47 -4.97
CA ILE A 243 2.39 -8.88 -3.72
C ILE A 243 2.65 -10.40 -3.73
N ALA A 244 1.67 -11.20 -4.14
CA ALA A 244 1.82 -12.65 -4.25
C ALA A 244 2.87 -13.06 -5.30
N LEU A 245 2.95 -12.34 -6.41
CA LEU A 245 3.96 -12.54 -7.45
C LEU A 245 5.36 -12.21 -6.94
N ALA A 246 5.53 -11.09 -6.25
CA ALA A 246 6.79 -10.69 -5.63
C ALA A 246 7.28 -11.75 -4.65
N TYR A 247 6.38 -12.24 -3.79
CA TYR A 247 6.69 -13.30 -2.84
C TYR A 247 7.06 -14.61 -3.55
N ARG A 248 6.37 -14.97 -4.63
CA ARG A 248 6.69 -16.16 -5.44
C ARG A 248 8.09 -16.06 -6.03
N LEU A 249 8.41 -14.94 -6.67
CA LEU A 249 9.74 -14.72 -7.27
C LEU A 249 10.85 -14.81 -6.23
N LEU A 250 10.62 -14.25 -5.04
CA LEU A 250 11.54 -14.36 -3.92
C LEU A 250 11.74 -15.82 -3.50
N LEU A 251 10.67 -16.60 -3.38
CA LEU A 251 10.77 -18.02 -3.01
C LEU A 251 11.53 -18.86 -4.05
N ASP A 252 11.38 -18.52 -5.33
CA ASP A 252 11.95 -19.30 -6.43
C ASP A 252 13.43 -18.95 -6.69
N HIS A 253 13.89 -17.74 -6.33
CA HIS A 253 15.24 -17.24 -6.67
C HIS A 253 16.13 -16.84 -5.48
N CYS A 254 15.60 -16.77 -4.26
CA CYS A 254 16.42 -16.47 -3.09
C CYS A 254 17.53 -17.53 -2.95
N PRO A 255 18.81 -17.12 -2.85
CA PRO A 255 19.92 -18.04 -2.78
C PRO A 255 19.90 -18.82 -1.45
N SER A 256 20.40 -20.06 -1.51
CA SER A 256 20.47 -20.95 -0.34
C SER A 256 21.48 -20.48 0.71
N ASN A 257 22.56 -19.81 0.29
CA ASN A 257 23.54 -19.14 1.15
C ASN A 257 23.47 -17.63 0.91
N LEU A 258 23.19 -16.86 1.97
CA LEU A 258 23.08 -15.40 1.90
C LEU A 258 24.38 -14.68 2.28
N GLU A 259 25.39 -15.38 2.78
CA GLU A 259 26.70 -14.77 3.09
C GLU A 259 27.44 -14.36 1.81
N ASP A 260 27.21 -15.09 0.72
CA ASP A 260 27.80 -14.82 -0.60
C ASP A 260 26.85 -14.04 -1.53
N ALA A 261 25.65 -13.67 -1.05
CA ALA A 261 24.67 -13.01 -1.88
C ALA A 261 25.09 -11.57 -2.18
N THR A 262 24.99 -11.17 -3.45
CA THR A 262 25.32 -9.79 -3.86
C THR A 262 24.26 -8.80 -3.39
N TYR A 263 23.01 -9.26 -3.19
CA TYR A 263 21.87 -8.41 -2.85
C TYR A 263 21.27 -8.78 -1.50
N ASP A 264 20.66 -7.79 -0.84
CA ASP A 264 20.04 -7.94 0.48
C ASP A 264 18.62 -8.53 0.39
N TRP A 265 18.54 -9.82 0.10
CA TRP A 265 17.29 -10.58 0.03
C TRP A 265 16.48 -10.56 1.33
N ARG A 266 17.14 -10.37 2.48
CA ARG A 266 16.47 -10.28 3.78
C ARG A 266 15.64 -9.02 3.89
N ARG A 267 16.22 -7.88 3.51
CA ARG A 267 15.48 -6.61 3.46
C ARG A 267 14.42 -6.60 2.39
N LEU A 268 14.68 -7.22 1.23
CA LEU A 268 13.66 -7.37 0.19
C LEU A 268 12.43 -8.12 0.73
N PHE A 269 12.63 -9.24 1.43
CA PHE A 269 11.54 -9.96 2.10
C PHE A 269 10.79 -9.08 3.11
N SER A 270 11.52 -8.29 3.92
CA SER A 270 10.91 -7.34 4.85
C SER A 270 10.04 -6.31 4.13
N GLY A 271 10.47 -5.81 2.97
CA GLY A 271 9.69 -4.88 2.14
C GLY A 271 8.39 -5.53 1.64
N ILE A 272 8.43 -6.79 1.18
CA ILE A 272 7.21 -7.52 0.78
C ILE A 272 6.28 -7.74 1.98
N GLN A 273 6.82 -8.01 3.18
CA GLN A 273 6.01 -8.16 4.38
C GLN A 273 5.31 -6.87 4.79
N VAL A 274 5.98 -5.72 4.67
CA VAL A 274 5.40 -4.41 4.97
C VAL A 274 4.20 -4.14 4.06
N ILE A 275 4.36 -4.24 2.74
CA ILE A 275 3.26 -3.97 1.79
C ILE A 275 2.11 -4.97 1.93
N ASP A 276 2.41 -6.23 2.27
CA ASP A 276 1.38 -7.25 2.54
C ASP A 276 0.54 -6.90 3.76
N ILE A 277 1.19 -6.37 4.80
CA ILE A 277 0.54 -5.96 6.05
C ILE A 277 -0.25 -4.68 5.86
N GLU A 278 0.28 -3.70 5.14
CA GLU A 278 -0.44 -2.48 4.77
C GLU A 278 -1.71 -2.82 3.99
N HIS A 279 -1.60 -3.65 2.95
CA HIS A 279 -2.74 -4.18 2.20
C HIS A 279 -3.75 -4.90 3.10
N ALA A 280 -3.28 -5.84 3.92
CA ALA A 280 -4.13 -6.62 4.80
C ALA A 280 -4.88 -5.74 5.82
N SER A 281 -4.24 -4.67 6.28
CA SER A 281 -4.81 -3.71 7.23
C SER A 281 -5.93 -2.87 6.61
N MET A 282 -5.77 -2.38 5.38
CA MET A 282 -6.79 -1.59 4.68
C MET A 282 -8.08 -2.37 4.42
N HIS A 283 -7.92 -3.68 4.17
CA HIS A 283 -9.03 -4.57 3.84
C HIS A 283 -9.50 -5.46 5.00
N MET A 284 -8.89 -5.34 6.19
CA MET A 284 -9.11 -6.22 7.34
C MET A 284 -9.15 -7.70 6.93
N CYS A 285 -8.13 -8.13 6.18
CA CYS A 285 -7.96 -9.50 5.70
C CYS A 285 -6.70 -10.15 6.28
N TYR A 286 -6.54 -11.46 6.08
CA TYR A 286 -5.34 -12.16 6.57
C TYR A 286 -4.11 -11.78 5.71
N PRO A 287 -2.96 -11.43 6.32
CA PRO A 287 -1.72 -11.24 5.58
C PRO A 287 -1.34 -12.52 4.81
N LEU A 288 -0.85 -12.36 3.58
CA LEU A 288 -0.43 -13.50 2.74
C LEU A 288 0.89 -14.09 3.23
N LEU A 289 1.83 -13.22 3.60
CA LEU A 289 3.18 -13.62 3.98
C LEU A 289 3.19 -14.14 5.43
N PRO A 290 3.93 -15.23 5.69
CA PRO A 290 4.13 -15.70 7.04
C PRO A 290 4.98 -14.70 7.83
N ARG A 291 4.78 -14.63 9.16
CA ARG A 291 5.58 -13.77 10.06
C ARG A 291 7.07 -14.09 9.97
N GLN A 292 7.39 -15.37 9.96
CA GLN A 292 8.75 -15.86 9.79
C GLN A 292 8.90 -16.39 8.36
N PRO A 293 9.98 -16.02 7.66
CA PRO A 293 10.21 -16.51 6.32
C PRO A 293 10.33 -18.04 6.31
N PRO A 294 9.79 -18.74 5.30
CA PRO A 294 9.89 -20.20 5.22
C PRO A 294 11.30 -20.66 4.82
N ILE A 295 12.13 -19.77 4.26
CA ILE A 295 13.50 -20.06 3.85
C ILE A 295 14.43 -19.87 5.06
N PRO A 296 15.14 -20.91 5.52
CA PRO A 296 16.03 -20.82 6.70
C PRO A 296 17.08 -19.72 6.58
N ALA A 297 17.64 -19.49 5.39
CA ALA A 297 18.61 -18.42 5.15
C ALA A 297 18.06 -17.04 5.54
N LEU A 298 16.77 -16.79 5.25
CA LEU A 298 16.07 -15.56 5.61
C LEU A 298 15.64 -15.51 7.08
N GLN A 299 15.65 -16.63 7.83
CA GLN A 299 15.21 -16.67 9.23
C GLN A 299 16.24 -16.06 10.19
N HIS A 300 17.52 -16.05 9.82
CA HIS A 300 18.60 -15.34 10.51
C HIS A 300 18.55 -13.82 10.29
N LEU A 301 17.35 -13.24 10.32
CA LEU A 301 17.16 -11.80 10.43
C LEU A 301 17.63 -11.40 11.83
N ASP A 302 18.83 -10.84 11.91
CA ASP A 302 19.56 -10.49 13.13
C ASP A 302 18.66 -10.04 14.28
N SER A 303 18.69 -10.80 15.37
CA SER A 303 18.09 -10.44 16.66
C SER A 303 18.71 -9.20 17.30
N GLN A 304 19.75 -8.60 16.70
CA GLN A 304 20.45 -7.42 17.24
C GLN A 304 20.03 -6.10 16.59
N HIS A 305 19.48 -6.08 15.37
CA HIS A 305 19.03 -4.87 14.68
C HIS A 305 17.72 -5.12 13.92
N ASP A 306 16.64 -5.37 14.65
CA ASP A 306 15.31 -5.37 14.04
C ASP A 306 15.04 -3.96 13.49
N SER A 307 14.76 -3.84 12.19
CA SER A 307 14.44 -2.53 11.63
C SER A 307 13.13 -2.04 12.25
N ALA A 308 13.02 -0.74 12.54
CA ALA A 308 11.84 -0.18 13.21
C ALA A 308 10.53 -0.60 12.51
N PHE A 309 10.52 -0.56 11.18
CA PHE A 309 9.38 -0.96 10.35
C PHE A 309 9.08 -2.46 10.36
N ARG A 310 10.10 -3.33 10.51
CA ARG A 310 9.89 -4.76 10.70
C ARG A 310 9.19 -5.03 12.04
N GLY A 311 9.58 -4.31 13.11
CA GLY A 311 8.90 -4.34 14.40
C GLY A 311 7.41 -3.99 14.28
N LEU A 312 7.09 -2.88 13.59
CA LEU A 312 5.71 -2.47 13.31
C LEU A 312 4.94 -3.57 12.55
N SER A 313 5.53 -4.09 11.48
CA SER A 313 4.92 -5.14 10.65
C SER A 313 4.59 -6.39 11.45
N GLN A 314 5.48 -6.82 12.35
CA GLN A 314 5.24 -7.98 13.22
C GLN A 314 4.11 -7.74 14.22
N MET A 315 4.06 -6.53 14.81
CA MET A 315 2.98 -6.15 15.74
C MET A 315 1.63 -6.12 15.03
N MET A 316 1.56 -5.48 13.85
CA MET A 316 0.36 -5.48 13.02
C MET A 316 -0.06 -6.89 12.62
N HIS A 317 0.89 -7.75 12.21
CA HIS A 317 0.57 -9.14 11.84
C HIS A 317 -0.10 -9.87 13.01
N GLN A 318 0.38 -9.70 14.24
CA GLN A 318 -0.22 -10.30 15.42
C GLN A 318 -1.62 -9.75 15.71
N GLY A 319 -1.77 -8.42 15.71
CA GLY A 319 -3.03 -7.76 16.00
C GLY A 319 -4.12 -8.03 14.95
N LEU A 320 -3.80 -7.86 13.67
CA LEU A 320 -4.72 -8.08 12.55
C LEU A 320 -5.32 -9.49 12.58
N ASN A 321 -4.49 -10.52 12.75
CA ASN A 321 -4.93 -11.91 12.76
C ASN A 321 -6.06 -12.22 13.76
N HIS A 322 -6.17 -11.45 14.85
CA HIS A 322 -7.21 -11.60 15.86
C HIS A 322 -8.54 -10.96 15.44
N PHE A 323 -8.49 -9.82 14.74
CA PHE A 323 -9.68 -9.03 14.39
C PHE A 323 -10.20 -9.30 12.97
N VAL A 324 -9.42 -9.94 12.10
CA VAL A 324 -9.86 -10.36 10.75
C VAL A 324 -11.09 -11.27 10.83
N GLY A 325 -12.03 -11.06 9.90
CA GLY A 325 -13.26 -11.87 9.78
C GLY A 325 -14.39 -11.48 10.73
N ARG A 326 -14.19 -10.47 11.60
CA ARG A 326 -15.20 -9.99 12.55
C ARG A 326 -16.17 -8.95 11.98
N LYS A 327 -16.06 -8.66 10.68
CA LYS A 327 -16.89 -7.65 9.97
C LYS A 327 -16.83 -6.26 10.62
N LEU A 328 -15.66 -5.89 11.13
CA LEU A 328 -15.40 -4.52 11.57
C LEU A 328 -15.31 -3.61 10.33
N PRO A 329 -15.77 -2.35 10.43
CA PRO A 329 -15.56 -1.39 9.36
C PRO A 329 -14.05 -1.20 9.16
N THR A 330 -13.64 -1.12 7.90
CA THR A 330 -12.24 -0.85 7.56
C THR A 330 -12.05 0.65 7.34
N ILE A 331 -10.85 1.17 7.59
CA ILE A 331 -10.54 2.58 7.28
C ILE A 331 -10.79 2.85 5.80
N TRP A 332 -10.39 1.92 4.92
CA TRP A 332 -10.68 2.04 3.50
C TRP A 332 -12.18 2.14 3.20
N SER A 333 -13.02 1.35 3.88
CA SER A 333 -14.48 1.46 3.71
C SER A 333 -15.01 2.83 4.15
N PHE A 334 -14.46 3.45 5.20
CA PHE A 334 -14.87 4.79 5.62
C PHE A 334 -14.47 5.89 4.63
N VAL A 335 -13.30 5.72 4.02
CA VAL A 335 -12.73 6.66 3.05
C VAL A 335 -13.35 6.50 1.66
N SER A 336 -13.68 5.27 1.25
CA SER A 336 -14.26 4.95 -0.06
C SER A 336 -15.79 4.88 -0.07
N ALA A 337 -16.45 4.82 1.09
CA ALA A 337 -17.91 4.80 1.17
C ALA A 337 -18.52 6.04 0.52
N ARG A 338 -19.55 5.81 -0.29
CA ARG A 338 -20.45 6.85 -0.76
C ARG A 338 -21.53 7.03 0.30
N ASP A 339 -22.07 8.25 0.45
CA ASP A 339 -22.95 8.66 1.57
C ASP A 339 -24.25 7.84 1.75
N SER A 340 -24.49 6.82 0.91
CA SER A 340 -25.65 5.93 0.96
C SER A 340 -25.35 4.50 1.43
N ASP A 341 -24.09 4.16 1.74
CA ASP A 341 -23.70 2.83 2.21
C ASP A 341 -23.87 2.72 3.72
N ALA A 342 -24.93 2.01 4.16
CA ALA A 342 -25.12 1.69 5.57
C ALA A 342 -23.93 0.86 6.07
N LEU A 343 -23.21 1.37 7.07
CA LEU A 343 -22.12 0.65 7.73
C LEU A 343 -22.64 -0.72 8.20
N PRO A 344 -21.97 -1.82 7.84
CA PRO A 344 -22.41 -3.15 8.24
C PRO A 344 -22.44 -3.22 9.78
N SER A 345 -23.54 -3.73 10.33
CA SER A 345 -23.63 -3.94 11.78
C SER A 345 -22.51 -4.89 12.22
N VAL A 346 -21.75 -4.50 13.24
CA VAL A 346 -20.66 -5.31 13.80
C VAL A 346 -21.19 -6.71 14.12
N GLY A 347 -20.67 -7.71 13.41
CA GLY A 347 -21.24 -9.06 13.41
C GLY A 347 -20.95 -9.87 14.67
N THR A 348 -20.02 -9.42 15.53
CA THR A 348 -19.61 -10.12 16.74
C THR A 348 -19.43 -9.17 17.92
N PRO A 349 -19.97 -9.47 19.11
CA PRO A 349 -19.80 -8.63 20.29
C PRO A 349 -18.32 -8.57 20.72
N PHE A 350 -17.92 -7.44 21.31
CA PHE A 350 -16.60 -7.28 21.91
C PHE A 350 -16.43 -8.19 23.12
N THR A 351 -15.31 -8.92 23.18
CA THR A 351 -15.01 -9.87 24.26
C THR A 351 -13.85 -9.39 25.13
N GLU A 352 -13.69 -9.98 26.31
CA GLU A 352 -12.54 -9.70 27.18
C GLU A 352 -11.20 -10.04 26.51
N MET A 353 -11.16 -11.09 25.69
CA MET A 353 -9.97 -11.44 24.92
C MET A 353 -9.63 -10.35 23.89
N ASP A 354 -10.63 -9.70 23.30
CA ASP A 354 -10.42 -8.58 22.37
C ASP A 354 -9.79 -7.38 23.10
N SER A 355 -10.26 -7.09 24.31
CA SER A 355 -9.68 -6.08 25.20
C SER A 355 -8.21 -6.38 25.53
N GLN A 356 -7.88 -7.63 25.85
CA GLN A 356 -6.51 -8.03 26.17
C GLN A 356 -5.58 -7.92 24.96
N VAL A 357 -6.01 -8.38 23.79
CA VAL A 357 -5.20 -8.33 22.57
C VAL A 357 -4.93 -6.89 22.14
N ILE A 358 -5.95 -6.02 22.17
CA ILE A 358 -5.78 -4.62 21.74
C ILE A 358 -4.95 -3.80 22.73
N ARG A 359 -5.09 -4.03 24.04
CA ARG A 359 -4.22 -3.42 25.06
C ARG A 359 -2.78 -3.87 24.92
N LEU A 360 -2.54 -5.16 24.64
CA LEU A 360 -1.19 -5.65 24.38
C LEU A 360 -0.60 -5.02 23.11
N TRP A 361 -1.41 -4.83 22.06
CA TRP A 361 -0.96 -4.18 20.84
C TRP A 361 -0.59 -2.72 21.10
N ALA A 362 -1.45 -1.95 21.78
CA ALA A 362 -1.16 -0.57 22.16
C ALA A 362 0.12 -0.46 22.99
N LYS A 363 0.27 -1.31 24.02
CA LYS A 363 1.48 -1.37 24.85
C LYS A 363 2.74 -1.64 24.03
N LYS A 364 2.71 -2.61 23.12
CA LYS A 364 3.87 -2.90 22.27
C LYS A 364 4.23 -1.74 21.34
N LEU A 365 3.24 -0.98 20.88
CA LEU A 365 3.47 0.20 20.06
C LEU A 365 4.12 1.34 20.88
N ASP A 366 3.73 1.50 22.15
CA ASP A 366 4.39 2.43 23.08
C ASP A 366 5.85 2.01 23.36
N GLU A 367 6.08 0.72 23.63
CA GLU A 367 7.42 0.16 23.81
C GLU A 367 8.30 0.36 22.55
N TRP A 368 7.70 0.20 21.37
CA TRP A 368 8.36 0.43 20.09
C TRP A 368 8.79 1.89 19.92
N LEU A 369 7.94 2.86 20.25
CA LEU A 369 8.30 4.28 20.16
C LEU A 369 9.50 4.58 21.07
N VAL A 370 9.47 4.10 22.32
CA VAL A 370 10.58 4.29 23.27
C VAL A 370 11.86 3.62 22.78
N GLN A 371 11.76 2.46 22.15
CA GLN A 371 12.92 1.75 21.62
C GLN A 371 13.64 2.55 20.51
N TYR A 372 12.89 3.20 19.62
CA TYR A 372 13.47 3.83 18.41
C TYR A 372 13.64 5.36 18.50
N ASN A 373 12.84 6.06 19.30
CA ASN A 373 13.01 7.49 19.59
C ASN A 373 13.65 7.76 20.96
N GLY A 374 13.87 6.73 21.76
CA GLY A 374 14.34 6.89 23.14
C GLY A 374 13.27 7.45 24.07
N ALA A 375 13.67 7.79 25.29
CA ALA A 375 12.81 8.45 26.27
C ALA A 375 12.82 10.00 26.17
N SER A 376 13.48 10.54 25.14
CA SER A 376 13.56 11.97 24.86
C SER A 376 12.74 12.35 23.64
N GLN A 377 12.12 13.52 23.66
CA GLN A 377 11.38 14.03 22.52
C GLN A 377 12.33 14.34 21.34
N PRO A 378 12.01 13.94 20.10
CA PRO A 378 12.83 14.29 18.94
C PRO A 378 12.85 15.80 18.73
N SER A 379 13.97 16.31 18.23
CA SER A 379 14.08 17.72 17.83
C SER A 379 13.42 17.95 16.46
N PRO A 380 12.98 19.18 16.13
CA PRO A 380 12.45 19.49 14.80
C PRO A 380 13.44 19.22 13.64
N SER A 381 14.73 19.12 13.93
CA SER A 381 15.78 18.79 12.97
C SER A 381 16.04 17.28 12.80
N ASP A 382 15.53 16.44 13.71
CA ASP A 382 15.71 15.00 13.67
C ASP A 382 14.69 14.34 12.73
N ARG A 383 15.01 14.33 11.44
CA ARG A 383 14.14 13.74 10.40
C ARG A 383 13.78 12.29 10.69
N GLN A 384 14.75 11.48 11.14
CA GLN A 384 14.49 10.07 11.42
C GLN A 384 13.55 9.92 12.62
N GLY A 385 13.77 10.68 13.70
CA GLY A 385 12.90 10.68 14.87
C GLY A 385 11.48 11.18 14.56
N ILE A 386 11.34 12.18 13.69
CA ILE A 386 10.05 12.66 13.18
C ILE A 386 9.31 11.56 12.42
N LEU A 387 10.02 10.80 11.57
CA LEU A 387 9.42 9.72 10.78
C LEU A 387 8.97 8.54 11.66
N ILE A 388 9.78 8.18 12.66
CA ILE A 388 9.36 7.19 13.68
C ILE A 388 8.13 7.69 14.44
N LEU A 389 8.10 8.96 14.82
CA LEU A 389 6.98 9.55 15.54
C LEU A 389 5.70 9.60 14.70
N LEU A 390 5.82 9.96 13.42
CA LEU A 390 4.70 9.93 12.48
C LEU A 390 4.16 8.51 12.33
N GLN A 391 5.03 7.52 12.11
CA GLN A 391 4.63 6.12 12.00
C GLN A 391 3.97 5.60 13.28
N TYR A 392 4.44 6.00 14.46
CA TYR A 392 3.77 5.72 15.73
C TYR A 392 2.33 6.25 15.72
N HIS A 393 2.12 7.53 15.38
CA HIS A 393 0.78 8.11 15.38
C HIS A 393 -0.14 7.48 14.33
N LEU A 394 0.36 7.18 13.13
CA LEU A 394 -0.41 6.47 12.10
C LEU A 394 -0.85 5.08 12.58
N HIS A 395 0.04 4.30 13.19
CA HIS A 395 -0.29 2.97 13.70
C HIS A 395 -1.18 3.02 14.94
N LYS A 396 -1.02 4.03 15.79
CA LYS A 396 -1.91 4.28 16.94
C LYS A 396 -3.33 4.58 16.46
N LEU A 397 -3.44 5.48 15.50
CA LEU A 397 -4.68 5.79 14.80
C LEU A 397 -5.30 4.51 14.22
N TYR A 398 -4.52 3.66 13.57
CA TYR A 398 -4.99 2.38 13.06
C TYR A 398 -5.55 1.45 14.16
N VAL A 399 -4.85 1.29 15.28
CA VAL A 399 -5.32 0.47 16.42
C VAL A 399 -6.64 1.01 16.98
N LEU A 400 -6.74 2.34 17.16
CA LEU A 400 -7.97 2.98 17.64
C LEU A 400 -9.15 2.82 16.66
N SER A 401 -8.87 2.81 15.35
CA SER A 401 -9.87 2.55 14.31
C SER A 401 -10.51 1.17 14.41
N ILE A 402 -9.82 0.20 15.02
CA ILE A 402 -10.36 -1.15 15.33
C ILE A 402 -11.06 -1.12 16.68
N TYR A 403 -10.42 -0.52 17.69
CA TYR A 403 -10.89 -0.53 19.08
C TYR A 403 -12.29 0.06 19.25
N HIS A 404 -12.53 1.26 18.70
CA HIS A 404 -13.80 1.96 18.92
C HIS A 404 -14.97 1.26 18.21
N PRO A 405 -14.90 0.94 16.90
CA PRO A 405 -15.96 0.17 16.25
C PRO A 405 -16.19 -1.20 16.85
N ALA A 406 -15.16 -1.90 17.31
CA ALA A 406 -15.33 -3.20 17.94
C ALA A 406 -16.17 -3.11 19.23
N ARG A 407 -16.13 -1.98 19.95
CA ARG A 407 -16.97 -1.67 21.11
C ARG A 407 -18.35 -1.10 20.74
N GLY A 408 -18.67 -0.97 19.46
CA GLY A 408 -19.95 -0.43 18.97
C GLY A 408 -19.97 1.08 18.81
N PHE A 409 -18.83 1.76 18.92
CA PHE A 409 -18.75 3.19 18.64
C PHE A 409 -18.59 3.41 17.14
N ASP A 410 -19.51 4.17 16.56
CA ASP A 410 -19.29 4.72 15.23
C ASP A 410 -18.41 5.96 15.36
N LEU A 411 -17.26 5.92 14.69
CA LEU A 411 -16.26 6.98 14.63
C LEU A 411 -16.81 8.26 13.98
N GLY A 412 -17.91 8.16 13.20
CA GLY A 412 -18.65 9.30 12.67
C GLY A 412 -19.79 9.82 13.56
N SER A 413 -20.09 9.15 14.68
CA SER A 413 -21.24 9.48 15.54
C SER A 413 -20.83 10.17 16.85
N ALA A 414 -21.80 10.83 17.49
CA ALA A 414 -21.62 11.45 18.79
C ALA A 414 -21.43 10.45 19.96
N ASN A 415 -21.54 9.13 19.71
CA ASN A 415 -21.62 8.10 20.76
C ASN A 415 -20.29 7.77 21.47
N ILE A 416 -19.15 8.31 21.02
CA ILE A 416 -17.86 8.16 21.71
C ILE A 416 -17.73 9.19 22.84
N THR A 417 -17.10 8.80 23.96
CA THR A 417 -16.92 9.72 25.09
C THR A 417 -15.99 10.88 24.72
N PRO A 418 -16.16 12.08 25.31
CA PRO A 418 -15.29 13.23 25.02
C PRO A 418 -13.80 12.92 25.25
N SER A 419 -13.49 12.14 26.27
CA SER A 419 -12.13 11.74 26.61
C SER A 419 -11.52 10.83 25.54
N GLU A 420 -12.23 9.77 25.13
CA GLU A 420 -11.80 8.88 24.04
C GLU A 420 -11.65 9.64 22.71
N ARG A 421 -12.54 10.60 22.44
CA ARG A 421 -12.44 11.47 21.27
C ARG A 421 -11.20 12.36 21.33
N GLN A 422 -10.83 12.88 22.50
CA GLN A 422 -9.64 13.70 22.65
C GLN A 422 -8.37 12.94 22.30
N GLU A 423 -8.26 11.65 22.65
CA GLU A 423 -7.10 10.83 22.28
C GLU A 423 -6.95 10.68 20.76
N LEU A 424 -8.05 10.43 20.05
CA LEU A 424 -8.08 10.39 18.59
C LEU A 424 -7.67 11.72 17.97
N LEU A 425 -8.23 12.83 18.45
CA LEU A 425 -7.96 14.17 17.93
C LEU A 425 -6.50 14.59 18.18
N MET A 426 -5.92 14.24 19.32
CA MET A 426 -4.51 14.52 19.62
C MET A 426 -3.57 13.83 18.60
N SER A 427 -3.75 12.53 18.38
CA SER A 427 -2.95 11.82 17.38
C SER A 427 -3.22 12.29 15.95
N ALA A 428 -4.47 12.64 15.61
CA ALA A 428 -4.80 13.19 14.31
C ALA A 428 -4.12 14.55 14.04
N ARG A 429 -4.07 15.44 15.04
CA ARG A 429 -3.33 16.71 14.95
C ARG A 429 -1.84 16.48 14.76
N ALA A 430 -1.26 15.57 15.55
CA ALA A 430 0.15 15.23 15.44
C ALA A 430 0.52 14.73 14.03
N VAL A 431 -0.30 13.83 13.44
CA VAL A 431 -0.09 13.35 12.07
C VAL A 431 -0.06 14.48 11.06
N LEU A 432 -1.05 15.39 11.08
CA LEU A 432 -1.11 16.47 10.09
C LEU A 432 0.02 17.48 10.26
N ARG A 433 0.42 17.79 11.49
CA ARG A 433 1.52 18.73 11.76
C ARG A 433 2.89 18.16 11.43
N LEU A 434 3.17 16.90 11.77
CA LEU A 434 4.42 16.23 11.40
C LEU A 434 4.58 16.14 9.87
N ARG A 435 3.49 16.25 9.11
CA ARG A 435 3.48 16.22 7.64
C ARG A 435 3.56 17.59 6.96
N GLN A 436 3.38 18.71 7.67
CA GLN A 436 3.12 20.01 7.04
C GLN A 436 4.19 20.47 6.02
N ASP A 437 5.46 20.11 6.25
CA ASP A 437 6.59 20.52 5.41
C ASP A 437 7.30 19.33 4.71
N ASP A 438 6.67 18.16 4.69
CA ASP A 438 7.29 16.97 4.09
C ASP A 438 7.00 16.85 2.59
N SER A 439 8.08 16.76 1.80
CA SER A 439 8.05 16.54 0.35
C SER A 439 8.35 15.08 -0.04
N SER A 440 8.49 14.20 0.95
CA SER A 440 8.74 12.77 0.77
C SER A 440 7.62 12.08 -0.01
N ILE A 441 7.99 11.04 -0.74
CA ILE A 441 7.06 10.11 -1.37
C ILE A 441 6.45 9.22 -0.29
N TRP A 442 5.12 9.07 -0.32
CA TRP A 442 4.35 8.32 0.67
C TRP A 442 3.62 7.14 0.04
N SER A 443 3.47 6.04 0.77
CA SER A 443 2.63 4.93 0.32
C SER A 443 1.16 5.36 0.29
N ASN A 444 0.34 4.66 -0.50
CA ASN A 444 -1.10 4.87 -0.46
C ASN A 444 -1.68 4.59 0.94
N TRP A 445 -1.11 3.64 1.70
CA TRP A 445 -1.48 3.39 3.08
C TRP A 445 -1.31 4.63 3.94
N ASP A 446 -0.12 5.27 3.88
CA ASP A 446 0.15 6.50 4.61
C ASP A 446 -0.83 7.62 4.20
N LEU A 447 -1.07 7.79 2.90
CA LEU A 447 -2.00 8.81 2.39
C LEU A 447 -3.44 8.59 2.88
N ILE A 448 -3.92 7.35 2.93
CA ILE A 448 -5.23 6.99 3.48
C ILE A 448 -5.29 7.33 4.96
N MET A 449 -4.27 6.93 5.74
CA MET A 449 -4.22 7.17 7.19
C MET A 449 -4.14 8.66 7.53
N ILE A 450 -3.37 9.44 6.77
CA ILE A 450 -3.29 10.90 6.91
C ILE A 450 -4.63 11.56 6.54
N THR A 451 -5.28 11.10 5.48
CA THR A 451 -6.60 11.62 5.10
C THR A 451 -7.65 11.26 6.15
N TRP A 452 -7.58 10.06 6.72
CA TRP A 452 -8.42 9.66 7.84
C TRP A 452 -8.21 10.55 9.07
N ALA A 453 -6.97 10.90 9.40
CA ALA A 453 -6.67 11.87 10.45
C ALA A 453 -7.33 13.24 10.18
N ALA A 454 -7.26 13.74 8.94
CA ALA A 454 -7.95 14.99 8.57
C ALA A 454 -9.48 14.89 8.71
N MET A 455 -10.08 13.76 8.37
CA MET A 455 -11.51 13.52 8.59
C MET A 455 -11.88 13.47 10.09
N LEU A 456 -11.02 12.88 10.93
CA LEU A 456 -11.23 12.90 12.38
C LEU A 456 -11.21 14.33 12.94
N LEU A 457 -10.26 15.16 12.50
CA LEU A 457 -10.24 16.58 12.91
C LEU A 457 -11.47 17.33 12.42
N LEU A 458 -11.89 17.08 11.19
CA LEU A 458 -13.10 17.67 10.62
C LEU A 458 -14.32 17.37 11.49
N ARG A 459 -14.45 16.12 11.94
CA ARG A 459 -15.50 15.73 12.88
C ARG A 459 -15.34 16.40 14.25
N GLY A 460 -14.11 16.53 14.74
CA GLY A 460 -13.81 17.30 15.96
C GLY A 460 -14.28 18.75 15.87
N VAL A 461 -14.19 19.38 14.70
CA VAL A 461 -14.71 20.73 14.45
C VAL A 461 -16.25 20.76 14.55
N GLU A 462 -16.94 19.81 13.91
CA GLU A 462 -18.42 19.71 13.98
C GLU A 462 -18.92 19.51 15.41
N ASP A 463 -18.18 18.75 16.22
CA ASP A 463 -18.52 18.46 17.61
C ASP A 463 -18.08 19.58 18.58
N GLY A 464 -17.52 20.70 18.09
CA GLY A 464 -17.07 21.84 18.92
C GLY A 464 -15.74 21.62 19.65
N MET A 465 -15.01 20.55 19.35
CA MET A 465 -13.71 20.17 19.93
C MET A 465 -12.53 20.67 19.08
N THR A 466 -12.68 21.86 18.49
CA THR A 466 -11.70 22.44 17.55
C THR A 466 -10.52 23.07 18.25
N HIS A 467 -9.34 22.90 17.67
CA HIS A 467 -8.16 23.74 17.91
C HIS A 467 -8.08 24.81 16.81
N HIS A 468 -7.40 25.93 17.09
CA HIS A 468 -7.44 27.12 16.23
C HIS A 468 -6.86 26.89 14.80
N ASP A 469 -5.98 25.92 14.62
CA ASP A 469 -5.33 25.59 13.35
C ASP A 469 -5.87 24.31 12.68
N ASP A 470 -6.85 23.62 13.27
CA ASP A 470 -7.40 22.36 12.73
C ASP A 470 -7.93 22.55 11.30
N LEU A 471 -8.70 23.62 11.06
CA LEU A 471 -9.22 23.94 9.73
C LEU A 471 -8.09 24.24 8.73
N ARG A 472 -7.02 24.92 9.16
CA ARG A 472 -5.84 25.17 8.32
C ARG A 472 -5.16 23.86 7.95
N LEU A 473 -4.96 22.96 8.91
CA LEU A 473 -4.36 21.64 8.68
C LEU A 473 -5.16 20.82 7.67
N ILE A 474 -6.49 20.79 7.82
CA ILE A 474 -7.41 20.09 6.90
C ILE A 474 -7.34 20.70 5.49
N GLN A 475 -7.33 22.03 5.38
CA GLN A 475 -7.23 22.71 4.08
C GLN A 475 -5.88 22.45 3.40
N THR A 476 -4.78 22.48 4.16
CA THR A 476 -3.44 22.13 3.65
C THR A 476 -3.44 20.70 3.11
N GLN A 477 -3.99 19.74 3.85
CA GLN A 477 -4.10 18.35 3.41
C GLN A 477 -4.88 18.24 2.09
N LEU A 478 -6.04 18.90 1.99
CA LEU A 478 -6.85 18.90 0.77
C LEU A 478 -6.08 19.49 -0.42
N SER A 479 -5.36 20.60 -0.21
CA SER A 479 -4.56 21.25 -1.26
C SER A 479 -3.44 20.33 -1.77
N THR A 480 -2.82 19.56 -0.89
CA THR A 480 -1.79 18.57 -1.25
C THR A 480 -2.38 17.41 -2.06
N LEU A 481 -3.57 16.92 -1.71
CA LEU A 481 -4.24 15.85 -2.46
C LEU A 481 -4.71 16.32 -3.85
N LYS A 482 -5.19 17.57 -3.97
CA LYS A 482 -5.64 18.17 -5.23
C LYS A 482 -4.54 18.55 -6.21
N ARG A 483 -3.27 18.39 -5.84
CA ARG A 483 -2.13 18.74 -6.70
C ARG A 483 -2.02 17.82 -7.92
N SER A 484 -2.52 16.60 -7.81
CA SER A 484 -2.54 15.63 -8.90
C SER A 484 -3.58 16.02 -9.95
N ASP A 485 -3.23 15.85 -11.23
CA ASP A 485 -4.14 16.09 -12.34
C ASP A 485 -5.42 15.23 -12.18
N PRO A 486 -6.63 15.80 -12.35
CA PRO A 486 -7.89 15.04 -12.26
C PRO A 486 -7.99 13.85 -13.22
N SER A 487 -7.24 13.87 -14.33
CA SER A 487 -7.16 12.77 -15.29
C SER A 487 -6.21 11.65 -14.86
N THR A 488 -5.38 11.88 -13.85
CA THR A 488 -4.44 10.89 -13.32
C THR A 488 -5.17 9.85 -12.48
N LEU A 489 -5.10 8.60 -12.93
CA LEU A 489 -5.59 7.43 -12.19
C LEU A 489 -4.76 7.24 -10.91
N SER A 490 -5.20 7.85 -9.81
CA SER A 490 -4.52 7.76 -8.51
C SER A 490 -5.50 7.87 -7.35
N ILE A 491 -5.08 7.40 -6.18
CA ILE A 491 -5.86 7.50 -4.95
C ILE A 491 -6.07 8.96 -4.51
N HIS A 492 -5.19 9.88 -4.93
CA HIS A 492 -5.23 11.30 -4.56
C HIS A 492 -6.57 11.95 -4.86
N GLY A 493 -7.14 11.69 -6.05
CA GLY A 493 -8.44 12.22 -6.44
C GLY A 493 -9.56 11.72 -5.53
N VAL A 494 -9.60 10.41 -5.25
CA VAL A 494 -10.59 9.79 -4.37
C VAL A 494 -10.52 10.38 -2.95
N LEU A 495 -9.32 10.52 -2.41
CA LEU A 495 -9.09 11.11 -1.08
C LEU A 495 -9.48 12.59 -1.03
N ALA A 496 -9.13 13.35 -2.08
CA ALA A 496 -9.47 14.77 -2.19
C ALA A 496 -10.99 14.97 -2.27
N GLU A 497 -11.68 14.18 -3.10
CA GLU A 497 -13.14 14.22 -3.23
C GLU A 497 -13.81 13.88 -1.91
N ARG A 498 -13.37 12.82 -1.22
CA ARG A 498 -13.94 12.43 0.07
C ARG A 498 -13.78 13.53 1.13
N LEU A 499 -12.57 14.05 1.28
CA LEU A 499 -12.28 15.11 2.26
C LEU A 499 -13.06 16.39 1.92
N GLN A 500 -13.14 16.74 0.63
CA GLN A 500 -13.93 17.89 0.17
C GLN A 500 -15.42 17.70 0.44
N SER A 501 -15.97 16.51 0.15
CA SER A 501 -17.37 16.18 0.44
C SER A 501 -17.67 16.32 1.93
N GLY A 502 -16.78 15.81 2.79
CA GLY A 502 -16.87 15.99 4.24
C GLY A 502 -16.91 17.47 4.64
N ILE A 503 -16.02 18.28 4.07
CA ILE A 503 -15.98 19.73 4.35
C ILE A 503 -17.29 20.42 3.94
N GLN A 504 -17.87 20.00 2.81
CA GLN A 504 -19.12 20.55 2.30
C GLN A 504 -20.35 20.09 3.08
N SER A 505 -20.31 18.88 3.65
CA SER A 505 -21.40 18.33 4.48
C SER A 505 -21.40 18.88 5.91
N MET A 506 -20.36 19.62 6.31
CA MET A 506 -20.31 20.24 7.63
C MET A 506 -21.49 21.19 7.83
N HIS A 507 -22.28 20.93 8.85
CA HIS A 507 -23.28 21.86 9.34
C HIS A 507 -22.60 22.85 10.28
N THR A 508 -22.98 24.13 10.21
CA THR A 508 -22.40 25.22 11.02
C THR A 508 -22.21 24.79 12.48
N PRO A 509 -21.02 25.00 13.07
CA PRO A 509 -20.74 24.56 14.43
C PRO A 509 -21.68 25.26 15.43
N PRO A 510 -22.12 24.57 16.50
CA PRO A 510 -22.72 25.26 17.65
C PRO A 510 -21.70 26.24 18.24
N ASP A 511 -22.19 27.39 18.70
CA ASP A 511 -21.37 28.44 19.33
C ASP A 511 -20.39 27.84 20.36
N ASN A 512 -19.11 28.18 20.22
CA ASN A 512 -18.01 27.73 21.08
C ASN A 512 -18.39 27.85 22.57
N GLY A 513 -18.69 26.73 23.22
CA GLY A 513 -18.87 26.66 24.66
C GLY A 513 -17.51 26.81 25.36
N PRO A 514 -17.39 27.61 26.44
CA PRO A 514 -16.11 27.96 27.06
C PRO A 514 -15.48 26.86 27.94
N ASP A 515 -15.82 25.58 27.76
CA ASP A 515 -15.46 24.51 28.71
C ASP A 515 -14.76 23.32 28.05
N PHE A 516 -13.62 23.50 27.38
CA PHE A 516 -12.72 22.39 27.07
C PHE A 516 -11.25 22.77 27.26
N ALA A 517 -10.89 23.03 28.52
CA ALA A 517 -9.50 22.96 28.94
C ALA A 517 -9.00 21.51 28.84
N PHE A 518 -7.71 21.34 28.54
CA PHE A 518 -7.00 20.06 28.68
C PHE A 518 -7.45 19.33 29.96
N PRO A 519 -7.69 18.00 29.92
CA PRO A 519 -8.11 17.29 31.11
C PRO A 519 -7.09 17.54 32.23
N ALA A 520 -7.60 17.98 33.38
CA ALA A 520 -6.77 18.22 34.56
C ALA A 520 -6.00 16.92 34.92
N PRO A 521 -4.79 17.02 35.49
CA PRO A 521 -3.88 15.88 35.72
C PRO A 521 -4.43 14.76 36.64
N ASN A 522 -5.64 14.90 37.18
CA ASN A 522 -6.29 13.97 38.12
C ASN A 522 -7.54 13.24 37.54
N MET A 523 -7.71 13.15 36.22
CA MET A 523 -8.80 12.33 35.65
C MET A 523 -8.52 10.83 35.74
N ASP A 524 -9.59 10.02 35.82
CA ASP A 524 -9.52 8.57 35.67
C ASP A 524 -9.11 8.24 34.23
N TYR A 525 -7.91 7.65 34.05
CA TYR A 525 -7.37 7.23 32.75
C TYR A 525 -7.66 5.76 32.44
N SER A 526 -8.56 5.10 33.18
CA SER A 526 -8.90 3.69 32.96
C SER A 526 -9.46 3.37 31.56
N TRP A 527 -9.88 4.40 30.82
CA TRP A 527 -10.38 4.33 29.44
C TRP A 527 -9.27 4.33 28.37
N THR A 528 -8.04 4.78 28.65
CA THR A 528 -6.96 4.80 27.65
C THR A 528 -6.28 3.45 27.52
N ILE A 529 -6.06 3.01 26.29
CA ILE A 529 -5.28 1.79 26.02
C ILE A 529 -3.79 2.09 25.82
N PHE A 530 -3.44 3.36 25.57
CA PHE A 530 -2.07 3.85 25.46
C PHE A 530 -1.60 4.49 26.77
N ASP A 531 -0.29 4.45 27.01
CA ASP A 531 0.34 5.01 28.19
C ASP A 531 0.40 6.55 28.13
N GLN A 532 -0.05 7.22 29.19
CA GLN A 532 -0.12 8.68 29.27
C GLN A 532 1.26 9.36 29.27
N GLN A 533 2.27 8.73 29.88
CA GLN A 533 3.63 9.26 29.88
C GLN A 533 4.22 9.20 28.46
N ILE A 534 3.95 8.09 27.76
CA ILE A 534 4.35 7.94 26.36
C ILE A 534 3.57 8.90 25.47
N MET A 535 2.31 9.19 25.79
CA MET A 535 1.56 10.23 25.09
C MET A 535 2.18 11.62 25.22
N ASN A 536 2.68 11.98 26.40
CA ASN A 536 3.41 13.24 26.57
C ASN A 536 4.74 13.25 25.81
N LEU A 537 5.41 12.09 25.72
CA LEU A 537 6.62 11.93 24.90
C LEU A 537 6.31 12.05 23.39
N ALA A 538 5.20 11.48 22.95
CA ALA A 538 4.78 11.46 21.54
C ALA A 538 4.19 12.80 21.05
N ASN A 539 3.92 13.74 21.96
CA ASN A 539 3.34 15.05 21.66
C ASN A 539 4.23 16.16 22.21
N PRO A 540 5.40 16.41 21.59
CA PRO A 540 6.34 17.41 22.10
C PRO A 540 5.78 18.82 21.98
N PRO A 541 6.12 19.76 22.90
CA PRO A 541 5.56 21.12 22.90
C PRO A 541 5.71 21.85 21.58
N TRP A 542 6.88 21.72 20.93
CA TRP A 542 7.15 22.34 19.63
C TRP A 542 6.19 21.90 18.51
N LEU A 543 5.54 20.74 18.65
CA LEU A 543 4.54 20.25 17.69
C LEU A 543 3.19 20.96 17.86
N PHE A 544 2.96 21.63 18.98
CA PHE A 544 1.70 22.29 19.32
C PHE A 544 1.86 23.80 19.60
N ASP A 545 3.10 24.30 19.75
CA ASP A 545 3.40 25.71 20.01
C ASP A 545 3.47 26.54 18.71
N ASP A 546 2.61 27.56 18.60
CA ASP A 546 2.54 28.52 17.47
C ASP A 546 3.65 29.58 17.47
N SER A 547 4.91 29.17 17.59
CA SER A 547 6.05 30.09 17.48
C SER A 547 6.28 30.61 16.04
N SER A 548 5.43 30.24 15.08
CA SER A 548 5.42 30.76 13.69
C SER A 548 4.46 31.94 13.46
N LEU A 549 3.73 32.40 14.48
CA LEU A 549 2.78 33.53 14.40
C LEU A 549 3.23 34.78 15.18
N ALA A 550 4.54 35.02 15.30
CA ALA A 550 5.01 36.35 15.67
C ALA A 550 4.82 37.29 14.46
N PRO A 551 3.97 38.34 14.52
CA PRO A 551 3.92 39.32 13.45
C PRO A 551 5.26 40.11 13.39
N PRO A 552 5.61 40.67 12.21
CA PRO A 552 6.89 41.35 11.99
C PRO A 552 7.13 42.56 12.90
#